data_AF-A0A1U7LP87-F1
#
_entry.id   AF-A0A1U7LP87-F1
#
_cell.length_a   1.000
_cell.length_b   1.000
_cell.length_c   1.000
_cell.angle_alpha   90.00
_cell.angle_beta   90.00
_cell.angle_gamma   90.00
#
_symmetry.space_group_name_H-M   'P 1'
#
loop_
_entity.id
_entity.type
_entity.pdbx_description
1 polymer ?
#
loop_
_entity_poly.entity_id
_entity_poly.type
_entity_poly.pdbx_seq_one_letter_code
_entity_poly.pdbx_strand_id
1 'polypeptide(L)'
;MFCLVPQTNSPTNLVLNSSEYNGVLSLKVTDGRVADFGACKTESFDCSTEEWESIIRQMLLGSSQKSSLEQNLYLDAVAETDTVLLRIRKESRAGILARLGSIHLHRDRQEFDIYNWMIRLLETRSSCEVGFLNVHSDEQNELYRVTLENRNLLNDSAELTQHINTITKAKQDYETELIAKFTNLLNSKKKRNRQLRKVVDSIEMPRKRIHSPPSKLTAQIQTDTDDDL
;
A
#
# COMPACT_ATOMS: atom_id res chain seq x y z
N MET A 1 -21.40 42.58 -4.79
CA MET A 1 -20.62 41.66 -3.89
C MET A 1 -21.43 40.39 -3.66
N PHE A 2 -20.82 39.21 -3.79
CA PHE A 2 -21.49 37.91 -3.60
C PHE A 2 -20.99 37.21 -2.33
N CYS A 3 -21.91 36.73 -1.49
CA CYS A 3 -21.60 35.96 -0.28
C CYS A 3 -22.26 34.59 -0.35
N LEU A 4 -21.51 33.53 -0.02
CA LEU A 4 -22.00 32.15 0.02
C LEU A 4 -22.19 31.73 1.48
N VAL A 5 -23.42 31.37 1.85
CA VAL A 5 -23.75 30.93 3.23
C VAL A 5 -24.10 29.44 3.24
N PRO A 6 -23.30 28.58 3.89
CA PRO A 6 -23.71 27.20 4.12
C PRO A 6 -24.85 27.16 5.14
N GLN A 7 -25.95 26.46 4.84
CA GLN A 7 -27.02 26.22 5.81
C GLN A 7 -26.68 25.00 6.68
N THR A 8 -26.90 25.14 7.98
CA THR A 8 -26.45 24.24 9.06
C THR A 8 -27.00 22.80 9.02
N ASN A 9 -27.76 22.41 7.99
CA ASN A 9 -28.42 21.11 7.89
C ASN A 9 -27.99 20.26 6.69
N SER A 10 -27.13 20.77 5.79
CA SER A 10 -26.42 19.96 4.78
C SER A 10 -25.28 20.80 4.18
N PRO A 11 -24.06 20.24 4.00
CA PRO A 11 -22.89 20.96 3.45
C PRO A 11 -23.10 21.49 2.02
N THR A 12 -24.19 21.11 1.36
CA THR A 12 -24.53 21.40 -0.03
C THR A 12 -25.59 22.51 -0.16
N ASN A 13 -26.09 22.99 0.97
CA ASN A 13 -27.10 24.02 1.00
C ASN A 13 -26.45 25.40 1.02
N LEU A 14 -26.34 26.08 -0.13
CA LEU A 14 -25.76 27.43 -0.20
C LEU A 14 -26.84 28.48 -0.38
N VAL A 15 -26.74 29.60 0.33
CA VAL A 15 -27.44 30.83 -0.06
C VAL A 15 -26.44 31.77 -0.73
N LEU A 16 -26.58 31.99 -2.04
CA LEU A 16 -25.85 33.07 -2.72
C LEU A 16 -26.59 34.37 -2.45
N ASN A 17 -25.95 35.32 -1.78
CA ASN A 17 -26.48 36.66 -1.57
C ASN A 17 -25.73 37.67 -2.42
N SER A 18 -26.43 38.36 -3.31
CA SER A 18 -25.90 39.55 -3.99
C SER A 18 -26.49 40.80 -3.35
N SER A 19 -25.63 41.70 -2.89
CA SER A 19 -26.01 43.05 -2.47
C SER A 19 -25.53 44.06 -3.50
N GLU A 20 -26.33 44.31 -4.53
CA GLU A 20 -26.14 45.48 -5.40
C GLU A 20 -27.49 46.17 -5.57
N TYR A 21 -27.52 47.46 -5.22
CA TYR A 21 -28.68 48.36 -5.25
C TYR A 21 -29.94 47.84 -4.50
N ASN A 22 -30.06 48.26 -3.24
CA ASN A 22 -31.28 48.30 -2.44
C ASN A 22 -32.04 46.96 -2.21
N GLY A 23 -31.36 45.82 -2.33
CA GLY A 23 -31.96 44.52 -2.01
C GLY A 23 -30.94 43.38 -2.01
N VAL A 24 -31.37 42.25 -1.45
CA VAL A 24 -30.57 41.03 -1.36
C VAL A 24 -31.19 40.00 -2.30
N LEU A 25 -30.40 39.48 -3.22
CA LEU A 25 -30.81 38.37 -4.08
C LEU A 25 -30.30 37.09 -3.43
N SER A 26 -31.21 36.24 -2.93
CA SER A 26 -30.86 35.00 -2.23
C SER A 26 -31.13 33.80 -3.16
N LEU A 27 -30.14 32.92 -3.37
CA LEU A 27 -30.38 31.61 -4.00
C LEU A 27 -30.02 30.50 -3.03
N LYS A 28 -31.03 29.83 -2.48
CA LYS A 28 -30.86 28.60 -1.73
C LYS A 28 -30.63 27.41 -2.68
N VAL A 29 -29.38 27.07 -2.97
CA VAL A 29 -28.97 25.76 -3.50
C VAL A 29 -29.21 24.75 -2.39
N THR A 30 -29.83 23.59 -2.67
CA THR A 30 -29.90 22.45 -1.75
C THR A 30 -29.66 21.16 -2.51
N ASP A 31 -29.27 20.06 -1.86
CA ASP A 31 -29.09 18.76 -2.55
C ASP A 31 -30.31 18.36 -3.39
N GLY A 32 -31.52 18.62 -2.88
CA GLY A 32 -32.77 18.38 -3.63
C GLY A 32 -32.92 19.29 -4.86
N ARG A 33 -32.40 20.53 -4.81
CA ARG A 33 -32.43 21.47 -5.94
C ARG A 33 -31.29 21.29 -6.94
N VAL A 34 -30.22 20.59 -6.55
CA VAL A 34 -29.12 20.26 -7.47
C VAL A 34 -29.61 19.32 -8.58
N ALA A 35 -30.47 18.37 -8.24
CA ALA A 35 -31.20 17.55 -9.22
C ALA A 35 -32.13 18.39 -10.11
N ASP A 36 -32.81 19.40 -9.55
CA ASP A 36 -33.67 20.32 -10.32
C ASP A 36 -32.87 21.18 -11.33
N PHE A 37 -31.58 21.42 -11.07
CA PHE A 37 -30.72 22.13 -12.01
C PHE A 37 -30.37 21.32 -13.25
N GLY A 38 -30.72 20.03 -13.33
CA GLY A 38 -30.64 19.26 -14.59
C GLY A 38 -31.39 19.96 -15.75
N ALA A 39 -32.47 20.69 -15.44
CA ALA A 39 -33.21 21.50 -16.40
C ALA A 39 -32.52 22.82 -16.80
N CYS A 40 -31.48 23.25 -16.07
CA CYS A 40 -30.71 24.47 -16.35
C CYS A 40 -29.58 24.26 -17.36
N LYS A 41 -29.42 23.02 -17.85
CA LYS A 41 -28.46 22.62 -18.86
C LYS A 41 -28.93 23.09 -20.25
N THR A 42 -28.00 23.53 -21.09
CA THR A 42 -28.32 23.86 -22.48
C THR A 42 -28.49 22.57 -23.27
N GLU A 43 -29.49 22.49 -24.15
CA GLU A 43 -29.76 21.32 -25.01
C GLU A 43 -28.56 20.91 -25.88
N SER A 44 -27.68 21.86 -26.20
CA SER A 44 -26.46 21.65 -26.99
C SER A 44 -25.29 21.04 -26.22
N PHE A 45 -25.44 20.81 -24.92
CA PHE A 45 -24.40 20.19 -24.10
C PHE A 45 -24.76 18.71 -23.88
N ASP A 46 -23.89 17.80 -24.27
CA ASP A 46 -24.09 16.36 -24.04
C ASP A 46 -23.24 15.93 -22.83
N CYS A 47 -23.86 15.93 -21.66
CA CYS A 47 -23.29 15.39 -20.41
C CYS A 47 -24.39 14.65 -19.63
N SER A 48 -23.98 13.72 -18.78
CA SER A 48 -24.92 13.05 -17.87
C SER A 48 -25.44 14.02 -16.79
N THR A 49 -26.56 13.67 -16.15
CA THR A 49 -27.08 14.43 -15.02
C THR A 49 -26.06 14.46 -13.87
N GLU A 50 -25.41 13.33 -13.58
CA GLU A 50 -24.38 13.21 -12.53
C GLU A 50 -23.16 14.11 -12.81
N GLU A 51 -22.71 14.15 -14.07
CA GLU A 51 -21.63 15.05 -14.49
C GLU A 51 -22.02 16.52 -14.33
N TRP A 52 -23.26 16.86 -14.69
CA TRP A 52 -23.78 18.21 -14.53
C TRP A 52 -23.88 18.62 -13.06
N GLU A 53 -24.38 17.75 -12.20
CA GLU A 53 -24.41 17.98 -10.75
C GLU A 53 -23.01 18.17 -10.19
N SER A 54 -22.04 17.36 -10.63
CA SER A 54 -20.64 17.50 -10.23
C SER A 54 -20.05 18.85 -10.63
N ILE A 55 -20.32 19.33 -11.86
CA ILE A 55 -19.93 20.67 -12.32
C ILE A 55 -20.53 21.77 -11.44
N ILE A 56 -21.84 21.69 -11.14
CA ILE A 56 -22.51 22.68 -10.30
C ILE A 56 -21.93 22.67 -8.88
N ARG A 57 -21.71 21.49 -8.31
CA ARG A 57 -21.12 21.34 -6.98
C ARG A 57 -19.71 21.92 -6.95
N GLN A 58 -18.87 21.62 -7.93
CA GLN A 58 -17.55 22.20 -8.04
C GLN A 58 -17.59 23.74 -8.14
N MET A 59 -18.42 24.29 -9.02
CA MET A 59 -18.44 25.73 -9.29
C MET A 59 -19.05 26.56 -8.17
N LEU A 60 -20.06 26.04 -7.46
CA LEU A 60 -20.76 26.77 -6.40
C LEU A 60 -20.27 26.43 -4.99
N LEU A 61 -19.92 25.17 -4.72
CA LEU A 61 -19.51 24.67 -3.40
C LEU A 61 -17.99 24.52 -3.25
N GLY A 62 -17.22 24.62 -4.33
CA GLY A 62 -15.77 24.39 -4.30
C GLY A 62 -15.39 22.95 -3.98
N SER A 63 -16.32 22.00 -4.08
CA SER A 63 -16.04 20.58 -3.84
C SER A 63 -15.14 20.04 -4.96
N SER A 64 -13.92 19.63 -4.60
CA SER A 64 -13.01 18.92 -5.51
C SER A 64 -13.47 17.47 -5.67
N GLN A 65 -14.51 17.26 -6.46
CA GLN A 65 -14.87 15.92 -6.92
C GLN A 65 -14.37 15.79 -8.35
N LYS A 66 -13.36 14.92 -8.53
CA LYS A 66 -12.65 14.65 -9.79
C LYS A 66 -13.61 14.44 -10.96
N SER A 67 -14.01 15.51 -11.64
CA SER A 67 -14.78 15.43 -12.88
C SER A 67 -13.81 15.55 -14.06
N SER A 68 -13.98 14.72 -15.10
CA SER A 68 -13.14 14.76 -16.31
C SER A 68 -13.23 16.10 -17.07
N LEU A 69 -14.18 16.96 -16.70
CA LEU A 69 -14.49 18.26 -17.29
C LEU A 69 -13.85 19.43 -16.54
N GLU A 70 -13.03 19.16 -15.53
CA GLU A 70 -12.46 20.10 -14.54
C GLU A 70 -11.65 21.29 -15.07
N GLN A 71 -11.26 21.28 -16.35
CA GLN A 71 -10.39 22.31 -16.90
C GLN A 71 -11.20 23.36 -17.66
N ASN A 72 -10.97 24.62 -17.30
CA ASN A 72 -11.45 25.84 -17.96
C ASN A 72 -12.98 26.04 -17.89
N LEU A 73 -13.56 25.80 -16.71
CA LEU A 73 -14.93 26.20 -16.38
C LEU A 73 -14.94 27.63 -15.83
N TYR A 74 -15.93 28.41 -16.27
CA TYR A 74 -16.12 29.80 -15.88
C TYR A 74 -17.55 30.02 -15.42
N LEU A 75 -17.73 30.87 -14.41
CA LEU A 75 -19.03 31.29 -13.90
C LEU A 75 -19.13 32.81 -14.08
N ASP A 76 -20.13 33.25 -14.82
CA ASP A 76 -20.51 34.66 -14.87
C ASP A 76 -21.79 34.90 -14.09
N ALA A 77 -21.91 36.08 -13.52
CA ALA A 77 -23.17 36.59 -12.99
C ALA A 77 -23.58 37.83 -13.79
N VAL A 78 -24.81 37.85 -14.28
CA VAL A 78 -25.41 39.02 -14.93
C VAL A 78 -26.58 39.47 -14.05
N ALA A 79 -26.49 40.65 -13.47
CA ALA A 79 -27.57 41.24 -12.70
C ALA A 79 -28.55 41.98 -13.63
N GLU A 80 -29.82 41.68 -13.48
CA GLU A 80 -30.96 42.38 -14.06
C GLU A 80 -31.78 43.01 -12.92
N THR A 81 -32.81 43.80 -13.24
CA THR A 81 -33.55 44.65 -12.28
C THR A 81 -34.11 43.87 -11.08
N ASP A 82 -34.54 42.63 -11.28
CA ASP A 82 -35.15 41.80 -10.24
C ASP A 82 -34.65 40.34 -10.22
N THR A 83 -33.67 40.04 -11.07
CA THR A 83 -33.13 38.70 -11.29
C THR A 83 -31.62 38.76 -11.44
N VAL A 84 -30.91 37.71 -11.03
CA VAL A 84 -29.51 37.49 -11.41
C VAL A 84 -29.43 36.22 -12.21
N LEU A 85 -28.76 36.28 -13.34
CA LEU A 85 -28.50 35.14 -14.21
C LEU A 85 -27.07 34.66 -14.00
N LEU A 86 -26.92 33.47 -13.42
CA LEU A 86 -25.63 32.78 -13.36
C LEU A 86 -25.43 31.97 -14.64
N ARG A 87 -24.34 32.20 -15.37
CA ARG A 87 -24.01 31.47 -16.61
C ARG A 87 -22.78 30.62 -16.37
N ILE A 88 -22.91 29.31 -16.58
CA ILE A 88 -21.80 28.37 -16.52
C ILE A 88 -21.29 28.18 -17.95
N ARG A 89 -20.00 28.42 -18.15
CA ARG A 89 -19.33 28.35 -19.45
C ARG A 89 -18.10 27.45 -19.39
N LYS A 90 -17.74 26.87 -20.53
CA LYS A 90 -16.51 26.10 -20.70
C LYS A 90 -15.71 26.66 -21.87
N GLU A 91 -14.42 26.80 -21.68
CA GLU A 91 -13.50 27.15 -22.77
C GLU A 91 -13.17 25.91 -23.62
N SER A 92 -13.39 26.05 -24.92
CA SER A 92 -12.98 25.07 -25.90
C SER A 92 -11.49 25.18 -26.22
N ARG A 93 -10.90 24.17 -26.88
CA ARG A 93 -9.50 24.17 -27.31
C ARG A 93 -9.11 25.35 -28.21
N ALA A 94 -10.09 26.04 -28.79
CA ALA A 94 -9.93 27.23 -29.61
C ALA A 94 -10.05 28.57 -28.82
N GLY A 95 -10.12 28.53 -27.49
CA GLY A 95 -10.27 29.73 -26.64
C GLY A 95 -11.69 30.33 -26.64
N ILE A 96 -12.67 29.61 -27.19
CA ILE A 96 -14.07 30.06 -27.27
C ILE A 96 -14.84 29.58 -26.04
N LEU A 97 -15.52 30.50 -25.35
CA LEU A 97 -16.36 30.20 -24.20
C LEU A 97 -17.76 29.73 -24.65
N ALA A 98 -18.01 28.43 -24.54
CA ALA A 98 -19.31 27.81 -24.83
C ALA A 98 -20.18 27.80 -23.57
N ARG A 99 -21.46 28.18 -23.68
CA ARG A 99 -22.42 28.11 -22.57
C ARG A 99 -22.82 26.66 -22.31
N LEU A 100 -22.63 26.21 -21.08
CA LEU A 100 -23.08 24.89 -20.61
C LEU A 100 -24.49 24.95 -20.03
N GLY A 101 -24.81 26.01 -19.29
CA GLY A 101 -26.11 26.18 -18.69
C GLY A 101 -26.28 27.54 -18.02
N SER A 102 -27.48 27.78 -17.50
CA SER A 102 -27.81 29.03 -16.83
C SER A 102 -28.81 28.83 -15.69
N ILE A 103 -28.51 29.44 -14.55
CA ILE A 103 -29.34 29.38 -13.34
C ILE A 103 -29.90 30.77 -13.07
N HIS A 104 -31.22 30.87 -12.95
CA HIS A 104 -31.91 32.14 -12.72
C HIS A 104 -32.18 32.31 -11.22
N LEU A 105 -31.69 33.42 -10.67
CA LEU A 105 -31.90 33.84 -9.29
C LEU A 105 -32.97 34.91 -9.29
N HIS A 106 -33.92 34.83 -8.38
CA HIS A 106 -34.98 35.83 -8.22
C HIS A 106 -34.74 36.62 -6.94
N ARG A 107 -35.18 37.88 -6.90
CA ARG A 107 -35.10 38.69 -5.68
C ARG A 107 -35.93 38.07 -4.57
N ASP A 108 -35.27 37.89 -3.43
CA ASP A 108 -35.93 37.56 -2.19
C ASP A 108 -36.20 38.87 -1.42
N ARG A 109 -37.32 38.93 -0.71
CA ARG A 109 -37.69 40.11 0.10
C ARG A 109 -37.01 40.12 1.46
N GLN A 110 -36.25 39.08 1.78
CA GLN A 110 -35.56 38.94 3.05
C GLN A 110 -34.27 39.79 3.08
N GLU A 111 -34.12 40.62 4.12
CA GLU A 111 -32.86 41.30 4.40
C GLU A 111 -31.80 40.28 4.85
N PHE A 112 -30.62 40.36 4.24
CA PHE A 112 -29.45 39.55 4.61
C PHE A 112 -28.51 40.36 5.47
N ASP A 113 -28.30 39.88 6.69
CA ASP A 113 -27.34 40.45 7.62
C ASP A 113 -25.91 39.98 7.26
N ILE A 114 -25.25 40.76 6.40
CA ILE A 114 -23.88 40.53 5.95
C ILE A 114 -22.90 40.48 7.14
N TYR A 115 -23.15 41.27 8.19
CA TYR A 115 -22.25 41.35 9.34
C TYR A 115 -22.29 40.07 10.17
N ASN A 116 -23.48 39.56 10.48
CA ASN A 116 -23.63 38.28 11.17
C ASN A 116 -23.04 37.13 10.36
N TRP A 117 -23.19 37.17 9.02
CA TRP A 117 -22.53 36.19 8.15
C TRP A 117 -21.01 36.26 8.22
N MET A 118 -20.40 37.44 8.14
CA MET A 118 -18.96 37.61 8.25
C MET A 118 -18.44 37.14 9.62
N ILE A 119 -19.16 37.43 10.70
CA ILE A 119 -18.81 36.96 12.05
C ILE A 119 -18.81 35.43 12.09
N ARG A 120 -19.87 34.77 11.64
CA ARG A 120 -19.94 33.30 11.59
C ARG A 120 -18.85 32.70 10.70
N LEU A 121 -18.52 33.34 9.58
CA LEU A 121 -17.45 32.90 8.70
C LEU A 121 -16.09 32.94 9.42
N LEU A 122 -15.81 34.01 10.16
CA LEU A 122 -14.58 34.14 10.95
C LEU A 122 -14.51 33.12 12.08
N GLU A 123 -15.61 32.89 12.78
CA GLU A 123 -15.70 31.87 13.84
C GLU A 123 -15.49 30.45 13.29
N THR A 124 -16.12 30.14 12.15
CA THR A 124 -15.97 28.84 11.47
C THR A 124 -14.54 28.65 10.99
N ARG A 125 -13.92 29.68 10.37
CA ARG A 125 -12.52 29.63 9.95
C ARG A 125 -11.59 29.38 11.12
N SER A 126 -11.78 30.10 12.23
CA SER A 126 -10.95 29.95 13.43
C SER A 126 -11.10 28.56 14.03
N SER A 127 -12.31 28.02 14.05
CA SER A 127 -12.59 26.66 14.54
C SER A 127 -11.98 25.58 13.64
N CYS A 128 -12.06 25.75 12.31
CA CYS A 128 -11.43 24.86 11.33
C CYS A 128 -9.91 24.90 11.42
N GLU A 129 -9.31 26.05 11.66
CA GLU A 129 -7.86 26.20 11.82
C GLU A 129 -7.36 25.44 13.06
N VAL A 130 -8.07 25.57 14.19
CA VAL A 130 -7.77 24.79 15.40
C VAL A 130 -7.97 23.29 15.16
N GLY A 131 -9.06 22.88 14.48
CA GLY A 131 -9.31 21.48 14.13
C GLY A 131 -8.22 20.90 13.23
N PHE A 132 -7.76 21.65 12.23
CA PHE A 132 -6.69 21.24 11.31
C PHE A 132 -5.35 21.07 12.05
N LEU A 133 -5.01 21.98 12.95
CA LEU A 133 -3.79 21.88 13.75
C LEU A 133 -3.81 20.65 14.67
N ASN A 134 -4.95 20.32 15.27
CA ASN A 134 -5.09 19.14 16.12
C ASN A 134 -4.98 17.84 15.32
N VAL A 135 -5.66 17.73 14.18
CA VAL A 135 -5.56 16.54 13.31
C VAL A 135 -4.14 16.35 12.81
N HIS A 136 -3.45 17.42 12.42
CA HIS A 136 -2.07 17.34 11.98
C HIS A 136 -1.12 16.89 13.10
N SER A 137 -1.36 17.36 14.33
CA SER A 137 -0.66 16.89 15.54
C SER A 137 -0.86 15.39 15.77
N ASP A 138 -2.10 14.91 15.68
CA ASP A 138 -2.43 13.52 15.93
C ASP A 138 -1.87 12.58 14.86
N GLU A 139 -1.93 12.97 13.59
CA GLU A 139 -1.29 12.22 12.49
C GLU A 139 0.24 12.12 12.66
N GLN A 140 0.90 13.22 13.06
CA GLN A 140 2.34 13.18 13.31
C GLN A 140 2.70 12.29 14.50
N ASN A 141 1.90 12.32 15.57
CA ASN A 141 2.10 11.44 16.73
C ASN A 141 1.92 9.97 16.37
N GLU A 142 0.92 9.62 15.56
CA GLU A 142 0.70 8.24 15.15
C GLU A 142 1.82 7.76 14.20
N LEU A 143 2.26 8.61 13.26
CA LEU A 143 3.39 8.30 12.39
C LEU A 143 4.67 8.05 13.18
N TYR A 144 4.93 8.86 14.21
CA TYR A 144 6.07 8.66 15.10
C TYR A 144 5.98 7.32 15.84
N ARG A 145 4.80 6.97 16.38
CA ARG A 145 4.56 5.70 17.06
C ARG A 145 4.80 4.49 16.15
N VAL A 146 4.21 4.51 14.96
CA VAL A 146 4.36 3.43 13.96
C VAL A 146 5.81 3.28 13.51
N THR A 147 6.54 4.39 13.37
CA THR A 147 7.96 4.36 12.99
C THR A 147 8.81 3.72 14.09
N LEU A 148 8.55 4.06 15.36
CA LEU A 148 9.24 3.48 16.50
C LEU A 148 8.96 1.98 16.63
N GLU A 149 7.69 1.58 16.47
CA GLU A 149 7.29 0.17 16.51
C GLU A 149 7.95 -0.65 15.40
N ASN A 150 7.95 -0.15 14.16
CA ASN A 150 8.64 -0.81 13.05
C ASN A 150 10.14 -0.96 13.32
N ARG A 151 10.79 0.06 13.91
CA ARG A 151 12.21 -0.02 14.26
C ARG A 151 12.47 -1.12 15.30
N ASN A 152 11.61 -1.25 16.30
CA ASN A 152 11.73 -2.30 17.31
C ASN A 152 11.53 -3.68 16.69
N LEU A 153 10.52 -3.87 15.85
CA LEU A 153 10.28 -5.13 15.15
C LEU A 153 11.44 -5.53 14.23
N LEU A 154 12.07 -4.57 13.56
CA LEU A 154 13.27 -4.81 12.74
C LEU A 154 14.46 -5.26 13.59
N ASN A 155 14.66 -4.64 14.76
CA ASN A 155 15.71 -5.05 15.69
C ASN A 155 15.46 -6.47 16.22
N ASP A 156 14.24 -6.75 16.69
CA ASP A 156 13.87 -8.08 17.19
C ASP A 156 14.07 -9.15 16.10
N SER A 157 13.66 -8.85 14.87
CA SER A 157 13.85 -9.75 13.72
C SER A 157 15.33 -10.03 13.44
N ALA A 158 16.19 -9.01 13.56
CA ALA A 158 17.63 -9.15 13.39
C ALA A 158 18.25 -10.03 14.50
N GLU A 159 17.86 -9.80 15.75
CA GLU A 159 18.31 -10.61 16.91
C GLU A 159 17.86 -12.07 16.80
N LEU A 160 16.59 -12.30 16.45
CA LEU A 160 16.04 -13.65 16.20
C LEU A 160 16.82 -14.37 15.09
N THR A 161 17.12 -13.67 13.99
CA THR A 161 17.91 -14.22 12.89
C THR A 161 19.33 -14.57 13.36
N GLN A 162 19.95 -13.73 14.18
CA GLN A 162 21.26 -14.02 14.77
C GLN A 162 21.24 -15.25 15.68
N HIS A 163 20.21 -15.39 16.52
CA HIS A 163 20.03 -16.58 17.36
C HIS A 163 19.86 -17.86 16.54
N ILE A 164 19.05 -17.82 15.48
CA ILE A 164 18.86 -18.96 14.57
C ILE A 164 20.18 -19.37 13.92
N ASN A 165 20.95 -18.40 13.41
CA ASN A 165 22.24 -18.67 12.79
C ASN A 165 23.23 -19.29 13.78
N THR A 166 23.24 -18.80 15.02
CA THR A 166 24.10 -19.32 16.09
C THR A 166 23.75 -20.76 16.45
N ILE A 167 22.46 -21.06 16.63
CA ILE A 167 21.98 -22.41 16.94
C ILE A 167 22.24 -23.37 15.76
N THR A 168 21.99 -22.92 14.54
CA THR A 168 22.22 -23.72 13.32
C THR A 168 23.68 -24.10 13.20
N LYS A 169 24.59 -23.14 13.43
CA LYS A 169 26.03 -23.40 13.42
C LYS A 169 26.44 -24.37 14.53
N ALA A 170 26.00 -24.13 15.77
CA ALA A 170 26.30 -25.03 16.88
C ALA A 170 25.81 -26.46 16.63
N LYS A 171 24.59 -26.62 16.09
CA LYS A 171 24.04 -27.92 15.69
C LYS A 171 24.94 -28.61 14.66
N GLN A 172 25.37 -27.88 13.63
CA GLN A 172 26.20 -28.44 12.57
C GLN A 172 27.61 -28.83 13.06
N ASP A 173 28.19 -28.05 13.96
CA ASP A 173 29.46 -28.36 14.61
C ASP A 173 29.32 -29.65 15.46
N TYR A 174 28.24 -29.76 16.24
CA TYR A 174 27.94 -30.96 17.03
C TYR A 174 27.70 -32.20 16.16
N GLU A 175 26.95 -32.09 15.06
CA GLU A 175 26.72 -33.20 14.13
C GLU A 175 28.05 -33.68 13.50
N THR A 176 28.90 -32.73 13.10
CA THR A 176 30.23 -33.03 12.54
C THR A 176 31.12 -33.75 13.56
N GLU A 177 31.15 -33.27 14.80
CA GLU A 177 31.88 -33.90 15.89
C GLU A 177 31.36 -35.31 16.18
N LEU A 178 30.05 -35.49 16.19
CA LEU A 178 29.41 -36.78 16.43
C LEU A 178 29.75 -37.79 15.33
N ILE A 179 29.72 -37.38 14.06
CA ILE A 179 30.12 -38.20 12.91
C ILE A 179 31.60 -38.59 13.03
N ALA A 180 32.48 -37.66 13.42
CA ALA A 180 33.89 -37.95 13.65
C ALA A 180 34.09 -38.98 14.79
N LYS A 181 33.35 -38.85 15.89
CA LYS A 181 33.38 -39.82 17.00
C LYS A 181 32.87 -41.19 16.57
N PHE A 182 31.75 -41.25 15.83
CA PHE A 182 31.21 -42.50 15.33
C PHE A 182 32.16 -43.20 14.35
N THR A 183 32.75 -42.47 13.41
CA THR A 183 33.72 -43.03 12.44
C THR A 183 34.97 -43.56 13.14
N ASN A 184 35.50 -42.84 14.13
CA ASN A 184 36.62 -43.30 14.96
C ASN A 184 36.28 -44.58 15.73
N LEU A 185 35.09 -44.64 16.34
CA LEU A 185 34.60 -45.84 17.04
C LEU A 185 34.47 -47.02 16.07
N LEU A 186 33.89 -46.79 14.89
CA LEU A 186 33.68 -47.81 13.86
C LEU A 186 35.01 -48.36 13.34
N ASN A 187 36.01 -47.50 13.13
CA ASN A 187 37.36 -47.88 12.73
C ASN A 187 38.08 -48.68 13.83
N SER A 188 37.97 -48.26 15.09
CA SER A 188 38.51 -48.99 16.24
C SER A 188 37.89 -50.39 16.35
N LYS A 189 36.57 -50.50 16.22
CA LYS A 189 35.85 -51.79 16.23
C LYS A 189 36.24 -52.67 15.04
N LYS A 190 36.36 -52.11 13.82
CA LYS A 190 36.87 -52.82 12.63
C LYS A 190 38.28 -53.36 12.86
N LYS A 191 39.19 -52.54 13.40
CA LYS A 191 40.57 -52.95 13.73
C LYS A 191 40.58 -54.10 14.73
N ARG A 192 39.81 -54.00 15.80
CA ARG A 192 39.68 -55.07 16.80
C ARG A 192 39.10 -56.35 16.22
N ASN A 193 38.07 -56.26 15.37
CA ASN A 193 37.48 -57.43 14.71
C ASN A 193 38.49 -58.13 13.78
N ARG A 194 39.28 -57.37 13.01
CA ARG A 194 40.38 -57.90 12.21
C ARG A 194 41.46 -58.58 13.06
N GLN A 195 41.82 -58.00 14.21
CA GLN A 195 42.78 -58.62 15.14
C GLN A 195 42.23 -59.93 15.71
N LEU A 196 40.97 -59.95 16.17
CA LEU A 196 40.34 -61.17 16.69
C LEU A 196 40.23 -62.26 15.62
N ARG A 197 39.84 -61.91 14.38
CA ARG A 197 39.81 -62.85 13.25
C ARG A 197 41.19 -63.45 12.98
N LYS A 198 42.24 -62.63 12.89
CA LYS A 198 43.62 -63.13 12.73
C LYS A 198 44.03 -64.11 13.83
N VAL A 199 43.64 -63.85 15.07
CA VAL A 199 43.91 -64.75 16.20
C VAL A 199 43.16 -66.07 16.02
N VAL A 200 41.86 -66.03 15.68
CA VAL A 200 41.07 -67.23 15.39
C VAL A 200 41.68 -68.05 14.24
N ASP A 201 41.99 -67.40 13.11
CA ASP A 201 42.60 -68.05 11.95
C ASP A 201 43.96 -68.68 12.28
N SER A 202 44.75 -68.03 13.16
CA SER A 202 46.05 -68.54 13.63
C SER A 202 45.94 -69.70 14.62
N ILE A 203 44.84 -69.79 15.37
CA ILE A 203 44.55 -70.92 16.26
C ILE A 203 44.05 -72.12 15.45
N GLU A 204 43.37 -71.87 14.32
CA GLU A 204 42.91 -72.93 13.41
C GLU A 204 44.03 -73.52 12.52
N MET A 205 45.19 -72.86 12.38
CA MET A 205 46.35 -73.35 11.62
C MET A 205 47.59 -73.44 12.52
N PRO A 206 48.01 -74.62 13.02
CA PRO A 206 48.23 -75.86 12.25
C PRO A 206 47.78 -77.17 12.95
N ARG A 207 46.88 -77.93 12.31
CA ARG A 207 46.71 -79.39 12.54
C ARG A 207 47.08 -80.27 11.35
N LYS A 208 47.57 -79.68 10.26
CA LYS A 208 48.03 -80.41 9.07
C LYS A 208 49.46 -80.01 8.73
N ARG A 209 50.43 -80.75 9.27
CA ARG A 209 51.73 -81.11 8.65
C ARG A 209 52.69 -81.63 9.72
N ILE A 210 52.54 -82.89 10.12
CA ILE A 210 53.69 -83.74 10.47
C ILE A 210 53.41 -85.12 9.85
N HIS A 211 54.42 -85.69 9.22
CA HIS A 211 54.49 -86.96 8.48
C HIS A 211 54.51 -86.82 6.95
N SER A 212 55.71 -86.54 6.45
CA SER A 212 56.22 -87.16 5.21
C SER A 212 56.75 -88.57 5.51
N PRO A 213 56.43 -89.61 4.73
CA PRO A 213 57.29 -90.78 4.59
C PRO A 213 58.26 -90.61 3.40
N PRO A 214 59.43 -91.28 3.38
CA PRO A 214 60.42 -91.12 2.33
C PRO A 214 60.24 -92.12 1.17
N SER A 215 60.97 -91.88 0.07
CA SER A 215 61.19 -92.69 -1.15
C SER A 215 60.06 -92.68 -2.20
N LYS A 216 60.31 -92.51 -3.50
CA LYS A 216 61.40 -93.05 -4.33
C LYS A 216 61.92 -92.08 -5.40
N LEU A 217 63.18 -92.29 -5.78
CA LEU A 217 63.75 -91.91 -7.07
C LEU A 217 62.88 -92.45 -8.22
N THR A 218 62.52 -91.61 -9.18
CA THR A 218 62.79 -91.86 -10.62
C THR A 218 62.83 -90.55 -11.38
N ALA A 219 63.66 -90.53 -12.40
CA ALA A 219 64.10 -89.38 -13.17
C ALA A 219 63.06 -88.76 -14.12
N GLN A 220 63.47 -87.61 -14.68
CA GLN A 220 63.34 -87.15 -16.06
C GLN A 220 62.42 -85.95 -16.38
N ILE A 221 63.12 -84.92 -16.92
CA ILE A 221 62.79 -84.06 -18.06
C ILE A 221 62.11 -82.70 -17.77
N GLN A 222 62.99 -81.70 -17.59
CA GLN A 222 63.14 -80.47 -18.39
C GLN A 222 62.01 -80.02 -19.33
N THR A 223 61.52 -78.79 -19.13
CA THR A 223 61.27 -77.70 -20.11
C THR A 223 60.82 -76.47 -19.30
N ASP A 224 61.65 -75.45 -19.10
CA ASP A 224 61.84 -74.28 -19.99
C ASP A 224 60.56 -73.65 -20.51
N THR A 225 60.21 -72.48 -19.95
CA THR A 225 59.74 -71.22 -20.58
C THR A 225 59.13 -70.37 -19.45
N ASP A 226 59.86 -69.38 -18.92
CA ASP A 226 60.08 -68.03 -19.45
C ASP A 226 58.79 -67.22 -19.68
N ASP A 227 58.80 -66.07 -19.02
CA ASP A 227 58.28 -64.77 -19.45
C ASP A 227 56.78 -64.42 -19.32
N ASP A 228 56.55 -63.50 -18.38
CA ASP A 228 56.01 -62.15 -18.62
C ASP A 228 54.62 -62.02 -19.26
N LEU A 229 53.62 -61.66 -18.43
CA LEU A 229 53.10 -60.28 -18.26
C LEU A 229 51.77 -60.26 -17.49
#